data_AF-A0A177E0Z3-F1
#
_entry.id   AF-A0A177E0Z3-F1
#
_cell.length_a   1.000
_cell.length_b   1.000
_cell.length_c   1.000
_cell.angle_alpha   90.00
_cell.angle_beta   90.00
_cell.angle_gamma   90.00
#
_symmetry.space_group_name_H-M   'P 1'
#
loop_
_entity.id
_entity.type
_entity.pdbx_description
1 polymer ?
#
loop_
_entity_poly.entity_id
_entity_poly.type
_entity_poly.pdbx_seq_one_letter_code
_entity_poly.pdbx_strand_id
1 'polypeptide(L)'
;MHDNVVPPTSLLELPGELRNRIYDFVQEPDQVRLVYKPSLHHKQVEQTSQQFFGLTQVCRKLRVEYLPIYNAQTIVSIGCLHTASYVDTFILPAGVEPEQARGNLIVRTPAYHGESVEQRVPTQAIIDLIALSQKAPGVTIKFDKSAWFVPLLCTLKRRYRTPL
;
A
#
# COMPACT_ATOMS: atom_id res chain seq x y z
N MET A 1 32.88 -34.33 18.72
CA MET A 1 31.92 -34.81 17.72
C MET A 1 31.47 -33.56 16.98
N HIS A 2 31.95 -33.36 15.76
CA HIS A 2 31.57 -32.19 14.96
C HIS A 2 30.36 -32.62 14.15
N ASP A 3 29.18 -32.11 14.50
CA ASP A 3 27.99 -32.30 13.70
C ASP A 3 28.26 -31.70 12.32
N ASN A 4 28.22 -32.54 11.28
CA ASN A 4 28.26 -32.10 9.89
C ASN A 4 26.95 -31.38 9.58
N VAL A 5 26.86 -30.11 9.98
CA VAL A 5 25.70 -29.27 9.67
C VAL A 5 25.74 -28.94 8.18
N VAL A 6 24.90 -29.61 7.40
CA VAL A 6 24.68 -29.25 6.00
C VAL A 6 24.10 -27.83 5.97
N PRO A 7 24.70 -26.90 5.23
CA PRO A 7 24.20 -25.53 5.19
C PRO A 7 22.79 -25.51 4.58
N PRO A 8 21.88 -24.71 5.13
CA PRO A 8 20.55 -24.55 4.58
C PRO A 8 20.64 -23.97 3.16
N THR A 9 19.94 -24.60 2.22
CA THR A 9 19.95 -24.25 0.81
C THR A 9 18.81 -23.30 0.43
N SER A 10 17.82 -23.17 1.31
CA SER A 10 16.66 -22.30 1.12
C SER A 10 16.39 -21.41 2.33
N LEU A 11 15.75 -20.26 2.09
CA LEU A 11 15.37 -19.32 3.15
C LEU A 11 14.44 -19.97 4.20
N LEU A 12 13.61 -20.94 3.80
CA LEU A 12 12.67 -21.62 4.67
C LEU A 12 13.31 -22.65 5.62
N GLU A 13 14.51 -23.13 5.29
CA GLU A 13 15.30 -24.03 6.15
C GLU A 13 15.99 -23.28 7.29
N LEU A 14 16.14 -21.95 7.18
CA LEU A 14 16.65 -21.13 8.27
C LEU A 14 15.68 -21.17 9.47
N PRO A 15 16.18 -21.15 10.71
CA PRO A 15 15.36 -20.84 11.89
C PRO A 15 14.63 -19.50 11.75
N GLY A 16 13.50 -19.36 12.44
CA GLY A 16 12.66 -18.15 12.37
C GLY A 16 13.42 -16.89 12.80
N GLU A 17 14.31 -17.00 13.76
CA GLU A 17 15.15 -15.93 14.28
C GLU A 17 16.09 -15.37 13.21
N LEU A 18 16.66 -16.24 12.36
CA LEU A 18 17.52 -15.81 11.26
C LEU A 18 16.71 -15.18 10.12
N ARG A 19 15.52 -15.71 9.82
CA ARG A 19 14.60 -15.08 8.86
C ARG A 19 14.19 -13.68 9.31
N ASN A 20 13.85 -13.51 10.59
CA ASN A 20 13.50 -12.21 11.16
C ASN A 20 14.63 -11.20 11.00
N ARG A 21 15.88 -11.61 11.27
CA ARG A 21 17.05 -10.74 11.04
C ARG A 21 17.22 -10.37 9.57
N ILE A 22 16.97 -11.30 8.65
CA ILE A 22 17.02 -10.99 7.20
C ILE A 22 15.94 -9.95 6.86
N TYR A 23 14.73 -10.09 7.39
CA TYR A 23 13.66 -9.12 7.16
C TYR A 23 14.03 -7.71 7.61
N ASP A 24 14.80 -7.56 8.70
CA ASP A 24 15.28 -6.25 9.16
C ASP A 24 16.17 -5.54 8.14
N PHE A 25 16.94 -6.28 7.33
CA PHE A 25 17.80 -5.73 6.28
C PHE A 25 17.08 -5.49 4.94
N VAL A 26 15.91 -6.10 4.79
CA VAL A 26 15.17 -6.15 3.55
C VAL A 26 14.09 -5.06 3.61
N GLN A 27 14.52 -3.80 3.49
CA GLN A 27 13.66 -2.62 3.53
C GLN A 27 13.78 -1.83 2.24
N GLU A 28 12.67 -1.33 1.72
CA GLU A 28 12.72 -0.46 0.54
C GLU A 28 13.38 0.87 0.93
N PRO A 29 14.41 1.32 0.18
CA PRO A 29 15.17 2.52 0.54
C PRO A 29 14.36 3.81 0.39
N ASP A 30 13.37 3.78 -0.51
CA ASP A 30 12.56 4.92 -0.92
C ASP A 30 11.08 4.56 -0.97
N GLN A 31 10.24 5.58 -1.19
CA GLN A 31 8.82 5.41 -1.43
C GLN A 31 8.55 4.50 -2.64
N VAL A 32 7.78 3.44 -2.42
CA VAL A 32 7.30 2.56 -3.48
C VAL A 32 6.14 3.21 -4.22
N ARG A 33 6.33 3.54 -5.50
CA ARG A 33 5.24 4.03 -6.36
C ARG A 33 4.54 2.86 -7.04
N LEU A 34 3.25 2.69 -6.77
CA LEU A 34 2.38 1.77 -7.50
C LEU A 34 1.69 2.53 -8.64
N VAL A 35 2.07 2.17 -9.86
CA VAL A 35 1.42 2.64 -11.09
C VAL A 35 0.66 1.48 -11.71
N TYR A 36 -0.67 1.60 -11.77
CA TYR A 36 -1.48 0.66 -12.52
C TYR A 36 -1.24 0.89 -14.01
N LYS A 37 -0.58 -0.07 -14.68
CA LYS A 37 -0.37 -0.07 -16.13
C LYS A 37 -1.36 -1.05 -16.77
N PRO A 38 -2.45 -0.58 -17.40
CA PRO A 38 -3.45 -1.46 -18.01
C PRO A 38 -2.95 -2.20 -19.26
N SER A 39 -1.75 -1.90 -19.77
CA SER A 39 -1.18 -2.57 -20.95
C SER A 39 0.32 -2.81 -20.82
N LEU A 40 0.76 -3.97 -21.32
CA LEU A 40 2.15 -4.45 -21.42
C LEU A 40 3.00 -3.62 -22.42
N HIS A 41 2.76 -2.32 -22.57
CA HIS A 41 3.66 -1.49 -23.36
C HIS A 41 4.91 -1.16 -22.55
N HIS A 42 5.93 -1.98 -22.81
CA HIS A 42 7.28 -1.96 -22.27
C HIS A 42 8.07 -0.70 -22.71
N LYS A 43 7.56 0.50 -22.43
CA LYS A 43 8.33 1.73 -22.58
C LYS A 43 8.31 2.47 -21.26
N GLN A 44 9.50 2.56 -20.69
CA GLN A 44 9.84 3.19 -19.41
C GLN A 44 9.20 2.49 -18.20
N VAL A 45 9.85 1.40 -17.80
CA VAL A 45 9.85 1.00 -16.39
C VAL A 45 10.64 2.11 -15.68
N GLU A 46 9.95 3.16 -15.21
CA GLU A 46 10.44 3.82 -13.99
C GLU A 46 10.65 2.67 -13.02
N GLN A 47 11.91 2.44 -12.63
CA GLN A 47 12.27 1.41 -11.67
C GLN A 47 11.54 1.76 -10.38
N THR A 48 10.32 1.25 -10.22
CA THR A 48 9.66 1.26 -8.93
C THR A 48 10.55 0.39 -8.05
N SER A 49 11.16 1.00 -7.04
CA SER A 49 12.05 0.39 -6.05
C SER A 49 11.26 -0.59 -5.18
N GLN A 50 10.68 -1.62 -5.79
CA GLN A 50 10.02 -2.75 -5.13
C GLN A 50 11.00 -3.91 -5.12
N GLN A 51 12.19 -3.69 -4.55
CA GLN A 51 13.25 -4.68 -4.58
C GLN A 51 12.86 -5.90 -3.73
N PHE A 52 12.05 -5.68 -2.71
CA PHE A 52 11.82 -6.64 -1.65
C PHE A 52 10.36 -7.11 -1.54
N PHE A 53 9.44 -6.46 -2.24
CA PHE A 53 8.03 -6.87 -2.28
C PHE A 53 7.85 -8.34 -2.72
N GLY A 54 8.76 -8.88 -3.52
CA GLY A 54 8.74 -10.28 -3.97
C GLY A 54 8.69 -11.31 -2.83
N LEU A 55 9.27 -11.01 -1.65
CA LEU A 55 9.19 -11.90 -0.49
C LEU A 55 7.76 -12.07 0.04
N THR A 56 6.89 -11.09 -0.21
CA THR A 56 5.46 -11.21 0.10
C THR A 56 4.72 -12.11 -0.91
N GLN A 57 5.33 -12.44 -2.05
CA GLN A 57 4.66 -13.13 -3.16
C GLN A 57 5.03 -14.61 -3.28
N VAL A 58 6.18 -15.06 -2.77
CA VAL A 58 6.71 -16.41 -3.01
C VAL A 58 5.90 -17.55 -2.39
N CYS A 59 5.63 -17.53 -1.07
CA CYS A 59 4.93 -18.61 -0.38
C CYS A 59 4.16 -18.09 0.85
N ARG A 60 3.20 -18.89 1.33
CA ARG A 60 2.31 -18.48 2.45
C ARG A 60 3.08 -18.19 3.73
N LYS A 61 4.08 -19.00 4.08
CA LYS A 61 4.85 -18.85 5.33
C LYS A 61 5.62 -17.53 5.37
N LEU A 62 6.41 -17.25 4.33
CA LEU A 62 7.16 -15.99 4.24
C LEU A 62 6.23 -14.78 4.16
N ARG A 63 5.12 -14.89 3.42
CA ARG A 63 4.11 -13.83 3.35
C ARG A 63 3.53 -13.48 4.73
N VAL A 64 3.14 -14.48 5.52
CA VAL A 64 2.57 -14.26 6.86
C VAL A 64 3.58 -13.61 7.80
N GLU A 65 4.85 -13.98 7.71
CA GLU A 65 5.92 -13.41 8.54
C GLU A 65 6.33 -12.00 8.10
N TYR A 66 6.52 -11.78 6.80
CA TYR A 66 7.18 -10.58 6.26
C TYR A 66 6.20 -9.47 5.85
N LEU A 67 4.98 -9.79 5.40
CA LEU A 67 4.04 -8.76 4.94
C LEU A 67 3.73 -7.68 6.00
N PRO A 68 3.53 -8.01 7.29
CA PRO A 68 3.30 -6.99 8.31
C PRO A 68 4.51 -6.06 8.51
N ILE A 69 5.72 -6.61 8.41
CA ILE A 69 6.99 -5.86 8.52
C ILE A 69 7.13 -4.92 7.32
N TYR A 70 6.94 -5.47 6.11
CA TYR A 70 6.97 -4.72 4.87
C TYR A 70 5.99 -3.54 4.89
N ASN A 71 4.73 -3.78 5.27
CA ASN A 71 3.71 -2.75 5.32
C ASN A 71 4.00 -1.66 6.38
N ALA A 72 4.58 -2.05 7.52
CA ALA A 72 4.91 -1.11 8.59
C ALA A 72 6.08 -0.18 8.22
N GLN A 73 7.01 -0.64 7.39
CA GLN A 73 8.24 0.08 7.06
C GLN A 73 8.17 0.78 5.70
N THR A 74 7.43 0.22 4.75
CA THR A 74 7.38 0.73 3.37
C THR A 74 6.30 1.81 3.22
N ILE A 75 6.69 2.94 2.65
CA ILE A 75 5.75 3.98 2.24
C ILE A 75 5.30 3.69 0.82
N VAL A 76 4.01 3.38 0.64
CA VAL A 76 3.43 3.04 -0.66
C VAL A 76 2.63 4.22 -1.20
N SER A 77 3.01 4.69 -2.38
CA SER A 77 2.25 5.68 -3.15
C SER A 77 1.32 4.99 -4.12
N ILE A 78 0.02 5.29 -4.07
CA ILE A 78 -0.96 4.68 -4.96
C ILE A 78 -2.00 5.69 -5.41
N GLY A 79 -2.48 5.54 -6.65
CA GLY A 79 -3.59 6.32 -7.18
C GLY A 79 -4.89 6.04 -6.43
N CYS A 80 -5.69 7.09 -6.18
CA CYS A 80 -6.91 7.03 -5.38
C CYS A 80 -7.95 6.00 -5.85
N LEU A 81 -7.94 5.63 -7.13
CA LEU A 81 -8.83 4.63 -7.71
C LEU A 81 -8.49 3.19 -7.28
N HIS A 82 -7.24 2.93 -6.89
CA HIS A 82 -6.76 1.60 -6.53
C HIS A 82 -6.50 1.45 -5.02
N THR A 83 -6.64 2.53 -4.25
CA THR A 83 -6.36 2.52 -2.81
C THR A 83 -7.24 1.52 -2.06
N ALA A 84 -8.55 1.45 -2.36
CA ALA A 84 -9.47 0.53 -1.70
C ALA A 84 -9.03 -0.94 -1.90
N SER A 85 -8.82 -1.36 -3.14
CA SER A 85 -8.34 -2.71 -3.44
C SER A 85 -7.00 -3.03 -2.80
N TYR A 86 -6.09 -2.05 -2.73
CA TYR A 86 -4.81 -2.23 -2.04
C TYR A 86 -4.99 -2.45 -0.54
N VAL A 87 -5.85 -1.65 0.09
CA VAL A 87 -6.18 -1.79 1.51
C VAL A 87 -6.77 -3.18 1.78
N ASP A 88 -7.78 -3.59 1.03
CA ASP A 88 -8.45 -4.88 1.20
C ASP A 88 -7.52 -6.07 0.97
N THR A 89 -6.51 -5.92 0.11
CA THR A 89 -5.59 -7.02 -0.23
C THR A 89 -4.41 -7.12 0.73
N PHE A 90 -3.82 -5.99 1.11
CA PHE A 90 -2.52 -5.96 1.78
C PHE A 90 -2.54 -5.40 3.19
N ILE A 91 -3.46 -4.48 3.51
CA ILE A 91 -3.49 -3.78 4.81
C ILE A 91 -4.48 -4.42 5.76
N LEU A 92 -5.68 -4.72 5.26
CA LEU A 92 -6.80 -5.28 6.01
C LEU A 92 -7.43 -6.46 5.25
N PRO A 93 -6.67 -7.54 4.99
CA PRO A 93 -7.23 -8.73 4.38
C PRO A 93 -8.25 -9.41 5.29
N ALA A 94 -9.09 -10.26 4.71
CA ALA A 94 -10.14 -10.96 5.44
C ALA A 94 -9.58 -11.69 6.68
N GLY A 95 -10.17 -11.41 7.85
CA GLY A 95 -9.76 -11.99 9.14
C GLY A 95 -8.67 -11.21 9.88
N VAL A 96 -8.20 -10.08 9.34
CA VAL A 96 -7.34 -9.14 10.07
C VAL A 96 -8.19 -8.01 10.64
N GLU A 97 -8.11 -7.85 11.96
CA GLU A 97 -8.80 -6.77 12.66
C GLU A 97 -8.06 -5.43 12.45
N PRO A 98 -8.77 -4.28 12.42
CA PRO A 98 -8.16 -2.97 12.19
C PRO A 98 -6.98 -2.66 13.12
N GLU A 99 -7.01 -3.10 14.37
CA GLU A 99 -5.97 -2.85 15.37
C GLU A 99 -4.63 -3.55 15.02
N GLN A 100 -4.71 -4.65 14.26
CA GLN A 100 -3.58 -5.43 13.80
C GLN A 100 -3.02 -4.93 12.48
N ALA A 101 -3.81 -4.16 11.72
CA ALA A 101 -3.40 -3.62 10.43
C ALA A 101 -2.17 -2.70 10.56
N ARG A 102 -1.27 -2.80 9.59
CA ARG A 102 -0.06 -1.96 9.46
C ARG A 102 0.03 -1.45 8.03
N GLY A 103 0.46 -0.21 7.84
CA GLY A 103 0.58 0.37 6.51
C GLY A 103 0.96 1.84 6.49
N ASN A 104 1.77 2.27 5.53
CA ASN A 104 2.01 3.69 5.25
C ASN A 104 1.62 4.02 3.81
N LEU A 105 0.52 4.73 3.63
CA LEU A 105 -0.05 5.03 2.32
C LEU A 105 0.05 6.53 2.00
N ILE A 106 0.46 6.84 0.77
CA ILE A 106 0.32 8.16 0.16
C ILE A 106 -0.64 8.03 -1.02
N VAL A 107 -1.85 8.55 -0.83
CA VAL A 107 -2.92 8.54 -1.83
C VAL A 107 -2.72 9.71 -2.79
N ARG A 108 -2.54 9.38 -4.08
CA ARG A 108 -2.37 10.34 -5.16
C ARG A 108 -3.68 10.52 -5.92
N THR A 109 -4.05 11.77 -6.16
CA THR A 109 -5.10 12.09 -7.12
C THR A 109 -4.45 12.31 -8.48
N PRO A 110 -4.93 11.66 -9.56
CA PRO A 110 -4.42 11.95 -10.90
C PRO A 110 -4.66 13.43 -11.23
N ALA A 111 -3.61 14.11 -11.68
CA ALA A 111 -3.71 15.46 -12.23
C ALA A 111 -4.23 15.33 -13.67
N TYR A 112 -5.54 15.36 -13.87
CA TYR A 112 -6.09 15.37 -15.22
C TYR A 112 -6.08 16.79 -15.79
N HIS A 113 -5.25 17.01 -16.81
CA HIS A 113 -5.42 18.12 -17.72
C HIS A 113 -6.46 17.72 -18.78
N GLY A 114 -7.68 18.24 -18.65
CA GLY A 114 -8.60 18.37 -19.80
C GLY A 114 -9.77 17.40 -19.93
N GLU A 115 -9.93 16.39 -19.07
CA GLU A 115 -11.13 15.55 -19.06
C GLU A 115 -12.06 15.89 -17.89
N SER A 116 -13.36 15.93 -18.18
CA SER A 116 -14.45 16.37 -17.31
C SER A 116 -14.30 15.87 -15.87
N VAL A 117 -14.37 16.81 -14.94
CA VAL A 117 -14.18 16.74 -13.47
C VAL A 117 -15.15 15.77 -12.74
N GLU A 118 -15.83 14.89 -13.47
CA GLU A 118 -16.84 13.96 -12.94
C GLU A 118 -16.34 12.54 -12.67
N GLN A 119 -15.06 12.22 -12.92
CA GLN A 119 -14.43 11.08 -12.25
C GLN A 119 -14.19 11.44 -10.78
N ARG A 120 -15.30 11.44 -10.05
CA ARG A 120 -15.37 11.61 -8.60
C ARG A 120 -14.38 10.65 -7.97
N VAL A 121 -13.35 11.20 -7.33
CA VAL A 121 -12.76 10.47 -6.20
C VAL A 121 -13.95 10.11 -5.31
N PRO A 122 -14.25 8.81 -5.09
CA PRO A 122 -15.45 8.45 -4.37
C PRO A 122 -15.32 9.03 -2.96
N THR A 123 -16.17 10.00 -2.62
CA THR A 123 -16.15 10.65 -1.30
C THR A 123 -16.24 9.60 -0.20
N GLN A 124 -17.00 8.53 -0.45
CA GLN A 124 -17.09 7.38 0.43
C GLN A 124 -15.73 6.71 0.66
N ALA A 125 -14.94 6.46 -0.40
CA ALA A 125 -13.61 5.87 -0.24
C ALA A 125 -12.67 6.74 0.60
N ILE A 126 -12.75 8.08 0.49
CA ILE A 126 -11.98 8.97 1.37
C ILE A 126 -12.46 8.83 2.83
N ILE A 127 -13.77 8.82 3.06
CA ILE A 127 -14.35 8.63 4.39
C ILE A 127 -13.90 7.29 5.00
N ASP A 128 -13.93 6.22 4.20
CA ASP A 128 -13.54 4.88 4.63
C ASP A 128 -12.05 4.82 5.00
N LEU A 129 -11.19 5.49 4.24
CA LEU A 129 -9.76 5.60 4.56
C LEU A 129 -9.52 6.41 5.85
N ILE A 130 -10.26 7.50 6.06
CA ILE A 130 -10.17 8.28 7.30
C ILE A 130 -10.64 7.41 8.48
N ALA A 131 -11.78 6.73 8.35
CA ALA A 131 -12.29 5.82 9.37
C ALA A 131 -11.30 4.69 9.69
N LEU A 132 -10.65 4.13 8.66
CA LEU A 132 -9.60 3.13 8.84
C LEU A 132 -8.42 3.69 9.65
N SER A 133 -7.90 4.87 9.31
CA SER A 133 -6.77 5.48 10.05
C SER A 133 -7.09 5.78 11.52
N GLN A 134 -8.37 5.98 11.87
CA GLN A 134 -8.81 6.17 13.25
C GLN A 134 -8.88 4.85 14.03
N LYS A 135 -9.34 3.77 13.38
CA LYS A 135 -9.47 2.44 14.00
C LYS A 135 -8.14 1.67 14.04
N ALA A 136 -7.26 1.93 13.07
CA ALA A 136 -6.00 1.24 12.88
C ALA A 136 -4.82 2.21 13.13
N PRO A 137 -4.36 2.38 14.38
CA PRO A 137 -3.27 3.33 14.70
C PRO A 137 -1.94 2.97 14.01
N GLY A 138 -1.78 1.71 13.60
CA GLY A 138 -0.63 1.24 12.82
C GLY A 138 -0.70 1.56 11.33
N VAL A 139 -1.78 2.21 10.86
CA VAL A 139 -1.99 2.58 9.46
C VAL A 139 -1.95 4.11 9.32
N THR A 140 -0.92 4.62 8.65
CA THR A 140 -0.82 6.03 8.30
C THR A 140 -1.28 6.26 6.87
N ILE A 141 -2.23 7.17 6.67
CA ILE A 141 -2.72 7.56 5.35
C ILE A 141 -2.52 9.05 5.15
N LYS A 142 -1.75 9.42 4.12
CA LYS A 142 -1.51 10.79 3.70
C LYS A 142 -2.07 11.00 2.30
N PHE A 143 -2.51 12.21 2.01
CA PHE A 143 -2.92 12.62 0.67
C PHE A 143 -1.86 13.55 0.09
N ASP A 144 -1.53 13.36 -1.19
CA ASP A 144 -0.54 14.20 -1.87
C ASP A 144 -0.98 15.69 -1.90
N LYS A 145 -0.04 16.62 -1.90
CA LYS A 145 -0.31 18.08 -1.92
C LYS A 145 -0.99 18.55 -3.22
N SER A 146 -1.13 17.71 -4.23
CA SER A 146 -1.97 17.97 -5.41
C SER A 146 -3.44 17.56 -5.22
N ALA A 147 -3.77 16.86 -4.13
CA ALA A 147 -5.09 16.24 -3.91
C ALA A 147 -6.07 17.07 -3.05
N TRP A 148 -5.60 18.09 -2.32
CA TRP A 148 -6.42 18.79 -1.31
C TRP A 148 -7.42 19.81 -1.88
N PHE A 149 -7.40 20.10 -3.17
CA PHE A 149 -8.30 21.10 -3.76
C PHE A 149 -9.65 20.54 -4.27
N VAL A 150 -9.79 19.24 -4.49
CA VAL A 150 -10.95 18.72 -5.24
C VAL A 150 -12.11 18.23 -4.35
N PRO A 151 -11.91 17.39 -3.32
CA PRO A 151 -13.04 16.78 -2.60
C PRO A 151 -13.83 17.76 -1.73
N LEU A 152 -13.15 18.70 -1.07
CA LEU A 152 -13.80 19.72 -0.20
C LEU A 152 -14.67 20.69 -1.02
N LEU A 153 -14.19 21.14 -2.19
CA LEU A 153 -14.95 22.01 -3.09
C LEU A 153 -16.15 21.28 -3.72
N CYS A 154 -16.02 20.00 -4.08
CA CYS A 154 -17.14 19.21 -4.62
C CYS A 154 -18.25 18.97 -3.59
N THR A 155 -17.89 18.77 -2.32
CA THR A 155 -18.88 18.55 -1.24
C THR A 155 -19.60 19.86 -0.88
N LEU A 156 -18.88 21.00 -0.91
CA LEU A 156 -19.48 22.32 -0.74
C LEU A 156 -20.38 22.69 -1.92
N LYS A 157 -19.96 22.49 -3.18
CA LYS A 157 -20.79 22.81 -4.36
C LYS A 157 -22.08 21.97 -4.45
N ARG A 158 -22.10 20.74 -3.93
CA ARG A 158 -23.33 19.92 -3.86
C ARG A 158 -24.34 20.43 -2.83
N ARG A 159 -23.90 21.08 -1.75
CA ARG A 159 -24.80 21.69 -0.75
C ARG A 159 -25.40 23.02 -1.19
N TYR A 160 -24.78 23.74 -2.12
CA TYR A 160 -25.25 25.04 -2.63
C TYR A 160 -26.00 24.98 -3.97
N ARG A 161 -26.25 23.79 -4.54
CA ARG A 161 -27.27 23.64 -5.59
C ARG A 161 -28.63 23.41 -4.94
N THR A 162 -29.24 24.49 -4.45
CA THR A 162 -30.69 24.57 -4.27
C THR A 162 -31.37 24.54 -5.63
N PRO A 163 -32.49 23.82 -5.81
CA PRO A 163 -33.29 23.92 -7.03
C PRO A 163 -33.98 25.29 -7.05
N LEU A 164 -33.86 26.00 -8.19
CA LEU A 164 -34.79 27.06 -8.59
C LEU A 164 -35.93 26.42 -9.38
#